data_AF-A0A960TSK7-F1
#
_entry.id   AF-A0A960TSK7-F1
#
_cell.length_a   1.000
_cell.length_b   1.000
_cell.length_c   1.000
_cell.angle_alpha   90.00
_cell.angle_beta   90.00
_cell.angle_gamma   90.00
#
_symmetry.space_group_name_H-M   'P 1'
#
loop_
_entity.id
_entity.type
_entity.pdbx_description
1 polymer ?
#
loop_
_entity_poly.entity_id
_entity_poly.type
_entity_poly.pdbx_seq_one_letter_code
_entity_poly.pdbx_strand_id
1 'polypeptide(L)'
;MMQQNDPRLSQTSPPASAPYVSRRDLPLKSPALAVFLSLLPGLGQAYVGHYRQAFLSVLVFGATIALLSSGDVRGLEPLLGVFIVFFFFFQMIDASRKASLYNQLLERGETMDPVQDLLPDTGGGLVFGGAMVLVGVLALLHNVFDVSMEWIGDWWPLVLVATGGWLVWRARQEKAKRG
;
A
#
# COMPACT_ATOMS: atom_id res chain seq x y z
N MET A 1 -52.08 -53.75 22.65
CA MET A 1 -51.07 -52.84 23.23
C MET A 1 -50.45 -52.07 22.08
N MET A 2 -50.75 -50.78 22.01
CA MET A 2 -50.31 -49.85 20.98
C MET A 2 -48.87 -49.41 21.28
N GLN A 3 -47.99 -49.40 20.28
CA GLN A 3 -46.79 -48.56 20.33
C GLN A 3 -46.66 -47.85 18.99
N GLN A 4 -47.37 -46.72 18.93
CA GLN A 4 -47.34 -45.76 17.85
C GLN A 4 -45.98 -45.07 17.89
N ASN A 5 -45.13 -45.37 16.92
CA ASN A 5 -43.80 -44.79 16.82
C ASN A 5 -43.96 -43.38 16.24
N ASP A 6 -44.07 -42.37 17.11
CA ASP A 6 -44.21 -40.95 16.74
C ASP A 6 -42.89 -40.43 16.13
N PRO A 7 -42.83 -40.03 14.84
CA PRO A 7 -41.60 -39.52 14.23
C PRO A 7 -41.29 -38.05 14.57
N ARG A 8 -41.80 -37.53 15.70
CA ARG A 8 -41.81 -36.08 16.00
C ARG A 8 -40.79 -35.59 17.02
N LEU A 9 -39.77 -36.37 17.41
CA LEU A 9 -38.83 -35.92 18.45
C LEU A 9 -37.36 -36.19 18.13
N SER A 10 -36.92 -35.72 16.97
CA SER A 10 -35.53 -35.29 16.80
C SER A 10 -35.50 -33.96 16.05
N GLN A 11 -36.26 -32.98 16.57
CA GLN A 11 -35.87 -31.59 16.39
C GLN A 11 -34.56 -31.41 17.16
N THR A 12 -33.43 -31.69 16.51
CA THR A 12 -32.17 -31.08 16.89
C THR A 12 -32.39 -29.58 16.77
N SER A 13 -32.59 -28.91 17.89
CA SER A 13 -32.56 -27.45 17.97
C SER A 13 -31.38 -26.96 17.11
N PRO A 14 -31.57 -25.95 16.25
CA PRO A 14 -30.43 -25.32 15.59
C PRO A 14 -29.42 -24.96 16.68
N PRO A 15 -28.11 -25.21 16.48
CA PRO A 15 -27.10 -24.80 17.45
C PRO A 15 -27.35 -23.33 17.77
N ALA A 16 -27.44 -23.02 19.07
CA ALA A 16 -27.67 -21.68 19.57
C ALA A 16 -26.82 -20.72 18.75
N SER A 17 -27.49 -19.82 18.02
CA SER A 17 -26.88 -18.90 17.09
C SER A 17 -25.70 -18.24 17.76
N ALA A 18 -24.49 -18.61 17.38
CA ALA A 18 -23.32 -17.78 17.60
C ALA A 18 -23.73 -16.36 17.17
N PRO A 19 -23.40 -15.31 17.94
CA PRO A 19 -23.79 -13.96 17.58
C PRO A 19 -23.43 -13.76 16.12
N TYR A 20 -24.45 -13.57 15.29
CA TYR A 20 -24.27 -13.33 13.87
C TYR A 20 -23.65 -11.94 13.83
N VAL A 21 -22.32 -11.87 13.92
CA VAL A 21 -21.57 -10.63 13.73
C VAL A 21 -22.02 -10.16 12.36
N SER A 22 -22.86 -9.13 12.33
CA SER A 22 -23.40 -8.65 11.08
C SER A 22 -22.19 -8.22 10.29
N ARG A 23 -22.07 -8.62 9.02
CA ARG A 23 -20.91 -8.23 8.20
C ARG A 23 -20.74 -6.70 8.10
N ARG A 24 -21.79 -5.95 8.42
CA ARG A 24 -21.81 -4.49 8.56
C ARG A 24 -21.13 -3.95 9.83
N ASP A 25 -20.86 -4.83 10.80
CA ASP A 25 -20.25 -4.48 12.09
C ASP A 25 -18.72 -4.63 12.06
N LEU A 26 -18.13 -5.17 10.99
CA LEU A 26 -16.67 -5.17 10.83
C LEU A 26 -16.22 -3.75 10.44
N PRO A 27 -15.36 -3.11 11.26
CA PRO A 27 -14.93 -1.74 11.00
C PRO A 27 -14.12 -1.68 9.70
N LEU A 28 -14.65 -0.93 8.72
CA LEU A 28 -13.94 -0.54 7.50
C LEU A 28 -12.64 0.17 7.89
N LYS A 29 -11.54 -0.15 7.23
CA LYS A 29 -10.26 0.52 7.45
C LYS A 29 -10.15 1.74 6.56
N SER A 30 -9.68 2.86 7.10
CA SER A 30 -9.50 4.09 6.32
C SER A 30 -8.15 4.06 5.59
N PRO A 31 -8.12 4.09 4.25
CA PRO A 31 -6.86 4.16 3.49
C PRO A 31 -6.09 5.46 3.76
N ALA A 32 -6.81 6.57 3.97
CA ALA A 32 -6.20 7.85 4.29
C ALA A 32 -5.47 7.83 5.66
N LEU A 33 -6.04 7.16 6.65
CA LEU A 33 -5.37 6.97 7.94
C LEU A 33 -4.17 6.03 7.82
N ALA A 34 -4.26 4.97 7.00
CA ALA A 34 -3.13 4.08 6.75
C ALA A 34 -1.94 4.83 6.09
N VAL A 35 -2.23 5.74 5.16
CA VAL A 35 -1.25 6.65 4.53
C VAL A 35 -0.63 7.58 5.57
N PHE A 36 -1.46 8.29 6.34
CA PHE A 36 -0.98 9.22 7.35
C PHE A 36 -0.11 8.54 8.41
N LEU A 37 -0.53 7.35 8.87
CA LEU A 37 0.26 6.56 9.81
C LEU A 37 1.56 6.05 9.20
N SER A 38 1.63 5.82 7.88
CA SER A 38 2.87 5.41 7.21
C SER A 38 3.95 6.48 7.18
N LEU A 39 3.67 7.72 7.61
CA LEU A 39 4.68 8.74 7.83
C LEU A 39 5.75 8.30 8.85
N LEU A 40 5.39 7.39 9.76
CA LEU A 40 6.34 6.69 10.60
C LEU A 40 6.54 5.28 10.02
N PRO A 41 7.79 4.85 9.75
CA PRO A 41 8.07 3.55 9.16
C PRO A 41 7.34 2.43 9.89
N GLY A 42 6.53 1.65 9.15
CA GLY A 42 5.80 0.50 9.67
C GLY A 42 4.44 0.78 10.33
N LEU A 43 4.11 2.01 10.74
CA LEU A 43 2.85 2.27 11.48
C LEU A 43 1.58 2.10 10.63
N GLY A 44 1.60 2.48 9.34
CA GLY A 44 0.46 2.24 8.46
C GLY A 44 0.18 0.76 8.23
N GLN A 45 1.21 -0.07 8.17
CA GLN A 45 1.08 -1.52 8.06
C GLN A 45 0.53 -2.13 9.36
N ALA A 46 0.98 -1.64 10.52
CA ALA A 46 0.46 -2.04 11.82
C ALA A 46 -1.05 -1.73 11.95
N TYR A 47 -1.49 -0.56 11.47
CA TYR A 47 -2.92 -0.20 11.43
C TYR A 47 -3.75 -1.17 10.58
N VAL A 48 -3.24 -1.57 9.42
CA VAL A 48 -3.93 -2.54 8.57
C VAL A 48 -3.81 -3.97 9.12
N GLY A 49 -3.06 -4.19 10.20
CA GLY A 49 -2.93 -5.48 10.88
C GLY A 49 -1.76 -6.33 10.37
N HIS A 50 -0.93 -5.78 9.48
CA HIS A 50 0.22 -6.45 8.89
C HIS A 50 1.46 -6.25 9.78
N TYR A 51 1.43 -6.81 10.99
CA TYR A 51 2.47 -6.58 12.02
C TYR A 51 3.86 -7.04 11.60
N ARG A 52 3.96 -8.16 10.86
CA ARG A 52 5.25 -8.64 10.33
C ARG A 52 5.89 -7.59 9.41
N GLN A 53 5.10 -7.02 8.51
CA GLN A 53 5.61 -6.01 7.60
C GLN A 53 5.90 -4.69 8.32
N ALA A 54 5.09 -4.31 9.30
CA ALA A 54 5.39 -3.18 10.17
C ALA A 54 6.77 -3.32 10.82
N PHE A 55 7.06 -4.50 11.37
CA PHE A 55 8.36 -4.80 11.99
C PHE A 55 9.51 -4.78 10.99
N LEU A 56 9.38 -5.49 9.86
CA LEU A 56 10.39 -5.50 8.80
C LEU A 56 10.70 -4.09 8.31
N SER A 57 9.69 -3.25 8.25
CA SER A 57 9.86 -1.89 7.78
C SER A 57 10.62 -0.99 8.73
N VAL A 58 10.34 -1.10 10.03
CA VAL A 58 11.13 -0.44 11.08
C VAL A 58 12.57 -0.95 11.03
N LEU A 59 12.75 -2.27 10.87
CA LEU A 59 14.06 -2.90 10.82
C LEU A 59 14.88 -2.42 9.62
N VAL A 60 14.31 -2.45 8.40
CA VAL A 60 14.98 -2.01 7.17
C VAL A 60 15.31 -0.52 7.25
N PHE A 61 14.36 0.32 7.69
CA PHE A 61 14.60 1.75 7.84
C PHE A 61 15.72 2.03 8.86
N GLY A 62 15.64 1.43 10.06
CA GLY A 62 16.63 1.59 11.11
C GLY A 62 18.01 1.08 10.71
N ALA A 63 18.09 -0.09 10.07
CA ALA A 63 19.35 -0.64 9.56
C ALA A 63 19.99 0.26 8.49
N THR A 64 19.18 0.82 7.58
CA THR A 64 19.69 1.71 6.53
C THR A 64 20.23 3.01 7.13
N ILE A 65 19.53 3.61 8.10
CA ILE A 65 20.00 4.79 8.82
C ILE A 65 21.27 4.48 9.62
N ALA A 66 21.32 3.33 10.31
CA ALA A 66 22.51 2.91 11.06
C ALA A 66 23.73 2.71 10.15
N LEU A 67 23.54 2.10 8.97
CA LEU A 67 24.57 1.97 7.94
C LEU A 67 25.05 3.33 7.45
N LEU A 68 24.15 4.23 7.04
CA LEU A 68 24.51 5.59 6.62
C LEU A 68 25.24 6.38 7.73
N SER A 69 24.84 6.19 8.99
CA SER A 69 25.45 6.86 10.14
C SER A 69 26.79 6.25 10.56
N SER A 70 27.12 5.02 10.13
CA SER A 70 28.37 4.35 10.52
C SER A 70 29.61 4.96 9.86
N GLY A 71 29.44 5.59 8.69
CA GLY A 71 30.56 6.08 7.87
C GLY A 71 31.31 4.97 7.12
N ASP A 72 30.90 3.71 7.24
CA ASP A 72 31.58 2.55 6.64
C ASP A 72 31.11 2.25 5.21
N VAL A 73 30.05 2.91 4.73
CA VAL A 73 29.43 2.72 3.40
C VAL A 73 29.96 3.72 2.38
N ARG A 74 31.27 3.70 2.14
CA ARG A 74 31.95 4.63 1.21
C ARG A 74 31.45 4.49 -0.22
N GLY A 75 30.89 5.57 -0.77
CA GLY A 75 30.38 5.64 -2.15
C GLY A 75 28.97 5.08 -2.34
N LEU A 76 28.37 4.48 -1.31
CA LEU A 76 27.00 3.96 -1.35
C LEU A 76 26.00 4.91 -0.69
N GLU A 77 26.45 6.00 -0.08
CA GLU A 77 25.60 6.97 0.61
C GLU A 77 24.50 7.56 -0.29
N PRO A 78 24.78 7.96 -1.54
CA PRO A 78 23.73 8.46 -2.44
C PRO A 78 22.69 7.38 -2.77
N LEU A 79 23.13 6.14 -2.97
CA LEU A 79 22.25 5.01 -3.28
C LEU A 79 21.32 4.70 -2.09
N LEU A 80 21.87 4.64 -0.88
CA LEU A 80 21.11 4.39 0.34
C LEU A 80 20.17 5.56 0.66
N GLY A 81 20.56 6.80 0.37
CA GLY A 81 19.68 7.98 0.49
C GLY A 81 18.46 7.89 -0.44
N VAL A 82 18.67 7.60 -1.73
CA VAL A 82 17.58 7.38 -2.70
C VAL A 82 16.71 6.19 -2.28
N PHE A 83 17.33 5.11 -1.80
CA PHE A 83 16.62 3.94 -1.28
C PHE A 83 15.70 4.31 -0.12
N ILE A 84 16.14 5.12 0.86
CA ILE A 84 15.29 5.55 1.98
C ILE A 84 14.07 6.31 1.49
N VAL A 85 14.26 7.28 0.59
CA VAL A 85 13.15 8.08 0.05
C VAL A 85 12.15 7.18 -0.65
N PHE A 86 12.63 6.27 -1.49
CA PHE A 86 11.77 5.29 -2.16
C PHE A 86 11.04 4.39 -1.19
N PHE A 87 11.78 3.80 -0.25
CA PHE A 87 11.24 2.89 0.74
C PHE A 87 10.12 3.57 1.54
N PHE A 88 10.31 4.83 1.90
CA PHE A 88 9.34 5.65 2.61
C PHE A 88 8.02 5.79 1.82
N PHE A 89 8.07 6.24 0.57
CA PHE A 89 6.87 6.41 -0.24
C PHE A 89 6.23 5.08 -0.66
N PHE A 90 7.03 4.07 -0.98
CA PHE A 90 6.56 2.72 -1.29
C PHE A 90 5.69 2.19 -0.14
N GLN A 91 6.16 2.34 1.10
CA GLN A 91 5.41 1.91 2.27
C GLN A 91 4.05 2.60 2.43
N MET A 92 3.98 3.90 2.11
CA MET A 92 2.75 4.68 2.17
C MET A 92 1.71 4.20 1.16
N ILE A 93 2.15 3.93 -0.06
CA ILE A 93 1.29 3.41 -1.14
C ILE A 93 0.84 1.98 -0.82
N ASP A 94 1.75 1.14 -0.35
CA ASP A 94 1.47 -0.24 0.01
C ASP A 94 0.45 -0.33 1.16
N ALA A 95 0.54 0.53 2.17
CA ALA A 95 -0.43 0.59 3.26
C ALA A 95 -1.83 1.00 2.78
N SER A 96 -1.90 1.98 1.87
CA SER A 96 -3.16 2.41 1.24
C SER A 96 -3.83 1.31 0.43
N ARG A 97 -3.02 0.59 -0.38
CA ARG A 97 -3.49 -0.54 -1.19
C ARG A 97 -4.06 -1.63 -0.31
N LYS A 98 -3.36 -2.01 0.76
CA LYS A 98 -3.84 -3.04 1.69
C LYS A 98 -5.09 -2.64 2.44
N ALA A 99 -5.21 -1.38 2.86
CA ALA A 99 -6.44 -0.89 3.47
C ALA A 99 -7.61 -0.97 2.48
N SER A 100 -7.37 -0.62 1.22
CA SER A 100 -8.39 -0.68 0.15
C SER A 100 -8.75 -2.12 -0.22
N LEU A 101 -7.77 -3.02 -0.27
CA LEU A 101 -7.96 -4.44 -0.55
C LEU A 101 -8.70 -5.12 0.61
N TYR A 102 -8.37 -4.78 1.85
CA TYR A 102 -9.08 -5.24 3.05
C TYR A 102 -10.57 -4.90 2.97
N ASN A 103 -10.91 -3.65 2.61
CA ASN A 103 -12.31 -3.25 2.45
C ASN A 103 -13.02 -4.01 1.32
N GLN A 104 -12.34 -4.21 0.17
CA GLN A 104 -12.92 -4.95 -0.96
C GLN A 104 -13.16 -6.43 -0.66
N LEU A 105 -12.24 -7.08 0.07
CA LEU A 105 -12.41 -8.48 0.47
C LEU A 105 -13.56 -8.64 1.47
N LEU A 106 -13.68 -7.68 2.40
CA LEU A 106 -14.78 -7.62 3.34
C LEU A 106 -16.14 -7.48 2.62
N GLU A 107 -16.21 -6.68 1.56
CA GLU A 107 -17.40 -6.54 0.70
C GLU A 107 -17.74 -7.83 -0.06
N ARG A 108 -16.72 -8.59 -0.51
CA ARG A 108 -16.90 -9.88 -1.20
C ARG A 108 -17.20 -11.05 -0.25
N GLY A 109 -17.06 -10.85 1.05
CA GLY A 109 -17.19 -11.91 2.06
C GLY A 109 -16.05 -12.93 2.00
N GLU A 110 -14.92 -12.54 1.41
CA GLU A 110 -13.71 -13.34 1.32
C GLU A 110 -12.76 -12.93 2.45
N THR A 111 -12.06 -13.88 3.06
CA THR A 111 -11.02 -13.60 4.05
C THR A 111 -9.69 -13.41 3.35
N MET A 112 -8.87 -12.46 3.81
CA MET A 112 -7.46 -12.37 3.39
C MET A 112 -6.77 -13.70 3.66
N ASP A 113 -6.18 -14.29 2.61
CA ASP A 113 -5.40 -15.52 2.73
C ASP A 113 -4.03 -15.18 3.37
N PRO A 114 -3.66 -15.76 4.54
CA PRO A 114 -2.41 -15.45 5.23
C PRO A 114 -1.14 -15.78 4.43
N VAL A 115 -1.26 -16.54 3.34
CA VAL A 115 -0.16 -16.82 2.40
C VAL A 115 0.12 -15.62 1.48
N GLN A 116 -0.89 -14.79 1.19
CA GLN A 116 -0.73 -13.60 0.36
C GLN A 116 0.05 -12.48 1.08
N ASP A 117 0.07 -12.49 2.42
CA ASP A 117 0.95 -11.66 3.26
C ASP A 117 2.46 -11.93 3.04
N LEU A 118 2.82 -13.06 2.43
CA LEU A 118 4.22 -13.46 2.20
C LEU A 118 4.83 -12.79 0.97
N LEU A 119 4.00 -12.36 0.00
CA LEU A 119 4.46 -11.75 -1.25
C LEU A 119 4.14 -10.24 -1.23
N PRO A 120 5.12 -9.35 -1.46
CA PRO A 120 4.84 -7.93 -1.61
C PRO A 120 3.93 -7.73 -2.82
N ASP A 121 2.68 -7.30 -2.58
CA ASP A 121 1.72 -7.04 -3.65
C ASP A 121 2.24 -5.88 -4.53
N THR A 122 2.78 -6.23 -5.68
CA THR A 122 3.51 -5.31 -6.56
C THR A 122 2.57 -4.54 -7.50
N GLY A 123 1.24 -4.62 -7.31
CA GLY A 123 0.23 -4.00 -8.18
C GLY A 123 0.31 -2.47 -8.31
N GLY A 124 1.14 -1.80 -7.50
CA GLY A 124 1.51 -0.38 -7.63
C GLY A 124 2.92 -0.06 -8.05
N GLY A 125 3.76 -1.10 -8.07
CA GLY A 125 5.20 -0.98 -8.22
C GLY A 125 5.61 -0.48 -9.59
N LEU A 126 4.76 -0.55 -10.62
CA LEU A 126 5.17 -0.16 -11.98
C LEU A 126 5.32 1.35 -12.15
N VAL A 127 4.34 2.15 -11.73
CA VAL A 127 4.41 3.62 -11.83
C VAL A 127 5.47 4.16 -10.89
N PHE A 128 5.51 3.65 -9.66
CA PHE A 128 6.45 4.10 -8.65
C PHE A 128 7.88 3.60 -8.91
N GLY A 129 8.03 2.37 -9.40
CA GLY A 129 9.28 1.79 -9.87
C GLY A 129 9.80 2.49 -11.13
N GLY A 130 8.92 2.92 -12.04
CA GLY A 130 9.29 3.77 -13.17
C GLY A 130 9.85 5.12 -12.72
N ALA A 131 9.21 5.78 -11.76
CA ALA A 131 9.71 7.02 -11.17
C ALA A 131 11.06 6.81 -10.47
N MET A 132 11.26 5.68 -9.80
CA MET A 132 12.50 5.31 -9.13
C MET A 132 13.65 5.08 -10.11
N VAL A 133 13.40 4.33 -11.19
CA VAL A 133 14.36 4.14 -12.28
C VAL A 133 14.77 5.49 -12.86
N LEU A 134 13.81 6.40 -13.07
CA LEU A 134 14.08 7.75 -13.55
C LEU A 134 14.98 8.52 -12.57
N VAL A 135 14.66 8.52 -11.27
CA VAL A 135 15.47 9.20 -10.24
C VAL A 135 16.89 8.62 -10.18
N GLY A 136 17.04 7.30 -10.21
CA GLY A 136 18.34 6.63 -10.20
C GLY A 136 19.17 6.97 -11.44
N VAL A 137 18.55 6.99 -12.63
CA VAL A 137 19.20 7.40 -13.89
C VAL A 137 19.65 8.86 -13.83
N LEU A 138 18.81 9.77 -13.31
CA LEU A 138 19.16 11.18 -13.13
C LEU A 138 20.34 11.35 -12.17
N ALA A 139 20.34 10.65 -11.03
CA ALA A 139 21.45 10.67 -10.09
C ALA A 139 22.75 10.15 -10.73
N LEU A 140 22.66 9.12 -11.59
CA LEU A 140 23.81 8.55 -12.29
C LEU A 140 24.35 9.51 -13.37
N LEU A 141 23.46 10.17 -14.11
CA LEU A 141 23.82 11.24 -15.06
C LEU A 141 24.57 12.38 -14.37
N HIS A 142 24.16 12.77 -13.17
CA HIS A 142 24.86 13.80 -12.39
C HIS A 142 26.26 13.34 -11.98
N ASN A 143 26.34 12.17 -11.33
CA ASN A 143 27.57 11.76 -10.65
C ASN A 143 28.62 11.17 -11.60
N VAL A 144 28.21 10.47 -12.67
CA VAL A 144 29.14 9.78 -13.58
C VAL A 144 29.46 10.63 -14.80
N PHE A 145 28.48 11.37 -15.31
CA PHE A 145 28.61 12.11 -16.57
C PHE A 145 28.74 13.63 -16.36
N ASP A 146 28.76 14.10 -15.11
CA ASP A 146 28.84 15.51 -14.72
C ASP A 146 27.80 16.41 -15.43
N VAL A 147 26.63 15.81 -15.74
CA VAL A 147 25.54 16.52 -16.41
C VAL A 147 24.88 17.45 -15.39
N SER A 148 24.74 18.73 -15.72
CA SER A 148 24.03 19.69 -14.87
C SER A 148 22.52 19.40 -14.84
N MET A 149 21.90 19.52 -13.66
CA MET A 149 20.45 19.33 -13.46
C MET A 149 19.64 20.62 -13.64
N GLU A 150 20.28 21.74 -13.97
CA GLU A 150 19.62 23.05 -14.08
C GLU A 150 18.44 23.02 -15.04
N TRP A 151 18.57 22.28 -16.15
CA TRP A 151 17.49 22.09 -17.12
C TRP A 151 16.24 21.43 -16.52
N ILE A 152 16.34 20.62 -15.47
CA ILE A 152 15.17 20.02 -14.80
C ILE A 152 14.39 21.10 -14.04
N GLY A 153 15.13 22.03 -13.41
CA GLY A 153 14.57 23.18 -12.69
C GLY A 153 13.85 24.18 -13.60
N ASP A 154 14.24 24.26 -14.87
CA ASP A 154 13.55 25.12 -15.83
C ASP A 154 12.28 24.46 -16.42
N TRP A 155 12.22 23.13 -16.46
CA TRP A 155 11.17 22.38 -17.15
C TRP A 155 10.09 21.77 -16.25
N TRP A 156 10.26 21.72 -14.91
CA TRP A 156 9.21 21.22 -14.00
C TRP A 156 7.84 21.90 -14.13
N PRO A 157 7.72 23.22 -14.46
CA PRO A 157 6.42 23.85 -14.64
C PRO A 157 5.63 23.20 -15.78
N LEU A 158 6.32 22.68 -16.82
CA LEU A 158 5.69 22.02 -17.95
C LEU A 158 4.97 20.73 -17.51
N VAL A 159 5.55 19.98 -16.57
CA VAL A 159 4.93 18.76 -16.01
C VAL A 159 3.63 19.12 -15.28
N LEU A 160 3.61 20.21 -14.51
CA LEU A 160 2.39 20.68 -13.86
C LEU A 160 1.32 21.12 -14.88
N VAL A 161 1.72 21.87 -15.90
CA VAL A 161 0.82 22.33 -16.98
C VAL A 161 0.22 21.13 -17.72
N ALA A 162 1.05 20.15 -18.11
CA ALA A 162 0.60 18.95 -18.79
C ALA A 162 -0.34 18.11 -17.92
N THR A 163 0.00 17.93 -16.63
CA THR A 163 -0.84 17.20 -15.67
C THR A 163 -2.19 17.88 -15.48
N GLY A 164 -2.20 19.21 -15.29
CA GLY A 164 -3.43 19.99 -15.16
C GLY A 164 -4.30 19.93 -16.42
N GLY A 165 -3.69 20.08 -17.60
CA GLY A 165 -4.37 19.94 -18.88
C GLY A 165 -4.98 18.55 -19.08
N TRP A 166 -4.24 17.50 -18.73
CA TRP A 166 -4.71 16.12 -18.80
C TRP A 166 -5.90 15.87 -17.86
N LEU A 167 -5.86 16.39 -16.62
CA LEU A 167 -6.99 16.28 -15.69
C LEU A 167 -8.26 16.96 -16.23
N VAL A 168 -8.13 18.16 -16.79
CA VAL A 168 -9.27 18.91 -17.37
C VAL A 168 -9.83 18.16 -18.59
N TRP A 169 -8.97 17.63 -19.45
CA TRP A 169 -9.38 16.84 -20.61
C TRP A 169 -10.11 15.56 -20.18
N ARG A 170 -9.60 14.84 -19.19
CA ARG A 170 -10.22 13.64 -18.64
C ARG A 170 -11.58 13.96 -18.00
N ALA A 171 -11.67 15.05 -17.23
CA ALA A 171 -12.93 15.50 -16.63
C ALA A 171 -13.99 15.83 -17.70
N ARG A 172 -13.57 16.37 -18.86
CA ARG A 172 -14.46 16.60 -20.00
C ARG A 172 -14.93 15.30 -20.66
N GLN A 173 -14.05 14.32 -20.83
CA GLN A 173 -14.37 12.99 -21.38
C GLN A 173 -15.38 12.23 -20.50
N GLU A 174 -15.24 12.33 -19.17
CA GLU A 174 -16.15 11.68 -18.23
C GLU A 174 -17.56 12.32 -18.24
N LYS A 175 -17.65 13.63 -18.49
CA LYS A 175 -18.95 14.31 -18.69
C LYS A 175 -19.61 13.93 -20.02
N ALA A 176 -18.84 13.82 -21.10
CA ALA A 176 -19.35 13.44 -22.42
C ALA A 176 -19.85 11.98 -22.50
N LYS A 177 -19.44 11.11 -21.58
CA LYS A 177 -19.90 9.72 -21.48
C LYS A 177 -21.13 9.53 -20.58
N ARG A 178 -21.55 10.57 -19.85
CA ARG A 178 -22.64 10.52 -18.86
C ARG A 178 -23.90 11.30 -19.27
N GLY A 179 -23.84 12.09 -20.36
CA GLY A 179 -24.99 12.74 -20.99
C GLY A 179 -25.26 12.11 -22.35
#